data_AF-A0A395L2A1-F1
#
_entry.id   AF-A0A395L2A1-F1
#
_cell.length_a   1.000
_cell.length_b   1.000
_cell.length_c   1.000
_cell.angle_alpha   90.00
_cell.angle_beta   90.00
_cell.angle_gamma   90.00
#
_symmetry.space_group_name_H-M   'P 1'
#
loop_
_entity.id
_entity.type
_entity.pdbx_description
1 polymer ?
#
loop_
_entity_poly.entity_id
_entity_poly.type
_entity_poly.pdbx_seq_one_letter_code
_entity_poly.pdbx_strand_id
1 'polypeptide(L)'
;MDFEKVGRARLMMRLPRHRKQISDANFLAITDLLEAYGMAAIKRDELREQPTPDPSILAEYEDLCQKLEDDVIKMLACVSPRMVR
;
A
#
# COMPACT_ATOMS: atom_id res chain seq x y z
N MET A 1 10.02 8.38 -10.26
CA MET A 1 9.57 8.42 -8.86
C MET A 1 9.42 6.97 -8.42
N ASP A 2 10.14 6.56 -7.39
CA ASP A 2 10.07 5.19 -6.86
C ASP A 2 8.82 5.05 -5.96
N PHE A 3 7.63 4.99 -6.57
CA PHE A 3 6.37 4.86 -5.85
C PHE A 3 6.32 3.57 -5.03
N GLU A 4 6.93 2.50 -5.52
CA GLU A 4 7.13 1.25 -4.78
C GLU A 4 7.83 1.47 -3.44
N LYS A 5 8.98 2.16 -3.41
CA LYS A 5 9.73 2.43 -2.18
C LYS A 5 8.92 3.27 -1.19
N VAL A 6 8.17 4.25 -1.69
CA VAL A 6 7.29 5.09 -0.87
C VAL A 6 6.15 4.25 -0.27
N GLY A 7 5.49 3.45 -1.11
CA GLY A 7 4.40 2.59 -0.67
C GLY A 7 4.87 1.55 0.34
N ARG A 8 6.05 0.96 0.10
CA ARG A 8 6.71 0.01 1.00
C ARG A 8 7.02 0.63 2.36
N ALA A 9 7.67 1.80 2.38
CA ALA A 9 7.98 2.50 3.63
C ALA A 9 6.71 2.87 4.41
N ARG A 10 5.67 3.36 3.73
CA ARG A 10 4.38 3.71 4.35
C ARG A 10 3.66 2.47 4.89
N LEU A 11 3.58 1.39 4.14
CA LEU A 11 2.96 0.13 4.58
C LEU A 11 3.74 -0.50 5.74
N MET A 12 5.08 -0.45 5.72
CA MET A 12 5.89 -0.87 6.87
C MET A 12 5.58 -0.05 8.13
N MET A 13 5.35 1.26 8.00
CA MET A 13 4.96 2.11 9.13
C MET A 13 3.54 1.79 9.63
N ARG A 14 2.60 1.54 8.71
CA ARG A 14 1.19 1.24 9.00
C ARG A 14 0.99 -0.16 9.58
N LEU A 15 1.76 -1.14 9.09
CA LEU A 15 1.69 -2.56 9.42
C LEU A 15 2.99 -3.03 10.06
N PRO A 16 3.30 -2.61 11.31
CA PRO A 16 4.53 -2.99 12.00
C PRO A 16 4.65 -4.52 12.14
N ARG A 17 3.53 -5.23 12.28
CA ARG A 17 3.47 -6.70 12.36
C ARG A 17 3.94 -7.41 11.07
N HIS A 18 3.72 -6.79 9.92
CA HIS A 18 4.05 -7.37 8.62
C HIS A 18 5.34 -6.80 8.02
N ARG A 19 6.06 -5.92 8.73
CA ARG A 19 7.30 -5.29 8.23
C ARG A 19 8.30 -6.27 7.63
N LYS A 20 8.58 -7.39 8.32
CA LYS A 20 9.50 -8.41 7.82
C LYS A 20 8.98 -9.03 6.53
N GLN A 21 7.70 -9.37 6.46
CA GLN A 21 7.10 -9.97 5.27
C GLN A 21 7.10 -8.99 4.10
N ILE A 22 6.77 -7.71 4.32
CA ILE A 22 6.85 -6.65 3.30
C ILE A 22 8.30 -6.40 2.85
N SER A 23 9.27 -6.51 3.78
CA SER A 23 10.70 -6.34 3.50
C SER A 23 11.32 -7.52 2.76
N ASP A 24 10.79 -8.72 2.96
CA ASP A 24 11.27 -9.95 2.34
C ASP A 24 10.52 -10.25 1.03
N ALA A 25 9.31 -9.72 0.90
CA ALA A 25 8.49 -9.86 -0.29
C ALA A 25 9.16 -9.19 -1.50
N ASN A 26 9.59 -10.02 -2.43
CA ASN A 26 10.26 -9.64 -3.68
C ASN A 26 9.54 -10.23 -4.91
N PHE A 27 8.28 -10.63 -4.75
CA PHE A 27 7.46 -11.17 -5.83
C PHE A 27 6.72 -10.04 -6.55
N LEU A 28 6.70 -10.09 -7.89
CA LEU A 28 6.17 -9.01 -8.75
C LEU A 28 4.81 -8.48 -8.29
N ALA A 29 3.90 -9.38 -7.91
CA ALA A 29 2.55 -9.00 -7.52
C ALA A 29 2.48 -8.15 -6.24
N ILE A 30 3.42 -8.29 -5.29
CA ILE A 30 3.46 -7.38 -4.14
C ILE A 30 4.13 -6.06 -4.50
N THR A 31 5.14 -6.08 -5.38
CA THR A 31 5.82 -4.88 -5.86
C THR A 31 4.82 -3.97 -6.58
N ASP A 32 3.97 -4.54 -7.42
CA ASP A 32 2.87 -3.83 -8.09
C ASP A 32 1.86 -3.24 -7.10
N LEU A 33 1.47 -3.99 -6.06
CA LEU A 33 0.58 -3.49 -5.00
C LEU A 33 1.22 -2.36 -4.18
N LEU A 34 2.51 -2.48 -3.85
CA LEU A 34 3.26 -1.46 -3.14
C LEU A 34 3.37 -0.18 -3.98
N GLU A 35 3.60 -0.32 -5.29
CA GLU A 35 3.64 0.80 -6.22
C GLU A 35 2.28 1.49 -6.34
N ALA A 36 1.20 0.72 -6.53
CA ALA A 36 -0.17 1.22 -6.59
C ALA A 36 -0.56 1.98 -5.32
N TYR A 37 -0.22 1.43 -4.15
CA TYR A 37 -0.44 2.10 -2.87
C TYR A 37 0.39 3.38 -2.75
N GLY A 38 1.66 3.36 -3.16
CA GLY A 38 2.51 4.55 -3.19
C GLY A 38 1.92 5.67 -4.05
N MET A 39 1.42 5.34 -5.23
CA MET A 39 0.74 6.30 -6.12
C MET A 39 -0.55 6.85 -5.51
N ALA A 40 -1.41 5.98 -4.96
CA ALA A 40 -2.66 6.40 -4.33
C ALA A 40 -2.40 7.31 -3.11
N ALA A 41 -1.41 6.96 -2.30
CA ALA A 41 -1.06 7.70 -1.10
C ALA A 41 -0.44 9.07 -1.40
N ILE A 42 0.33 9.18 -2.49
CA ILE A 42 0.84 10.47 -2.98
C ILE A 42 -0.30 11.32 -3.53
N LYS A 43 -1.16 10.78 -4.42
CA LYS A 43 -2.31 11.52 -4.94
C LYS A 43 -3.24 12.01 -3.84
N ARG A 44 -3.48 11.20 -2.82
CA ARG A 44 -4.27 11.60 -1.64
C ARG A 44 -3.61 12.74 -0.89
N ASP A 45 -2.29 12.69 -0.70
CA ASP A 45 -1.57 13.78 -0.02
C ASP A 45 -1.58 15.05 -0.89
N GLU A 46 -1.36 14.95 -2.20
CA GLU A 46 -1.47 16.07 -3.14
C GLU A 46 -2.87 16.69 -3.12
N LEU A 47 -3.93 15.87 -3.11
CA LEU A 47 -5.31 16.33 -2.96
C LEU A 47 -5.49 17.07 -1.63
N ARG A 48 -4.95 16.53 -0.54
CA ARG A 48 -5.06 17.15 0.80
C ARG A 48 -4.28 18.45 0.92
N GLU A 49 -3.22 18.63 0.14
CA GLU A 49 -2.45 19.87 0.06
C GLU A 49 -3.14 20.95 -0.80
N GLN A 50 -4.16 20.59 -1.59
CA GLN A 50 -4.93 21.58 -2.36
C GLN A 50 -5.77 22.47 -1.43
N PRO A 51 -5.94 23.75 -1.77
CA PRO A 51 -6.69 24.71 -0.95
C PRO A 51 -8.20 24.40 -0.90
N THR A 52 -8.72 23.68 -1.88
CA THR A 52 -10.12 23.20 -1.95
C THR A 52 -10.13 21.72 -2.35
N PRO A 53 -9.78 20.80 -1.43
CA PRO A 53 -9.89 19.37 -1.71
C PRO A 53 -11.36 19.01 -1.87
N ASP A 54 -11.70 18.27 -2.93
CA ASP A 54 -13.02 17.68 -3.04
C ASP A 54 -13.13 16.53 -2.03
N PRO A 55 -14.01 16.63 -1.01
CA PRO A 55 -14.09 15.64 0.05
C PRO A 55 -14.54 14.27 -0.49
N SER A 56 -15.27 14.24 -1.60
CA SER A 56 -15.70 12.98 -2.24
C SER A 56 -14.49 12.27 -2.84
N ILE A 57 -13.65 13.01 -3.59
CA ILE A 57 -12.44 12.45 -4.20
C ILE A 57 -11.46 12.01 -3.10
N LEU A 58 -11.29 12.80 -2.04
CA LEU A 58 -10.41 12.44 -0.93
C LEU A 58 -10.88 11.13 -0.27
N ALA A 59 -12.18 10.98 -0.03
CA ALA A 59 -12.76 9.75 0.51
C ALA A 59 -12.57 8.54 -0.43
N GLU A 60 -12.69 8.72 -1.76
CA GLU A 60 -12.40 7.66 -2.73
C GLU A 60 -10.94 7.20 -2.67
N TYR A 61 -9.99 8.14 -2.55
CA TYR A 61 -8.57 7.79 -2.41
C TYR A 61 -8.25 7.17 -1.05
N GLU A 62 -8.94 7.56 0.02
CA GLU A 62 -8.82 6.91 1.33
C GLU A 62 -9.34 5.46 1.28
N ASP A 63 -10.50 5.23 0.68
CA ASP A 63 -11.05 3.88 0.48
C ASP A 63 -10.14 3.03 -0.42
N LEU A 64 -9.59 3.61 -1.48
CA LEU A 64 -8.61 2.95 -2.34
C LEU A 64 -7.34 2.56 -1.58
N CYS A 65 -6.79 3.47 -0.77
CA CYS A 65 -5.63 3.17 0.08
C CYS A 65 -5.96 2.03 1.05
N GLN A 66 -7.15 2.05 1.67
CA GLN A 66 -7.56 1.02 2.62
C GLN A 66 -7.74 -0.35 1.96
N LYS A 67 -8.31 -0.39 0.74
CA LYS A 67 -8.42 -1.62 -0.07
C LYS A 67 -7.06 -2.19 -0.43
N LEU A 68 -6.12 -1.34 -0.85
CA LEU A 68 -4.75 -1.76 -1.18
C LEU A 68 -4.01 -2.27 0.06
N GLU A 69 -4.18 -1.63 1.22
CA GLU A 69 -3.64 -2.13 2.50
C GLU A 69 -4.20 -3.53 2.81
N ASP A 70 -5.50 -3.74 2.65
CA ASP A 70 -6.16 -5.03 2.91
C ASP A 70 -5.72 -6.13 1.92
N ASP A 71 -5.59 -5.80 0.63
CA ASP A 71 -5.09 -6.72 -0.39
C ASP A 71 -3.63 -7.12 -0.13
N VAL A 72 -2.79 -6.19 0.31
CA VAL A 72 -1.42 -6.49 0.75
C VAL A 72 -1.44 -7.42 1.97
N ILE A 73 -2.28 -7.17 2.97
CA ILE A 73 -2.39 -8.05 4.15
C ILE A 73 -2.87 -9.45 3.74
N LYS A 74 -3.88 -9.54 2.86
CA LYS A 74 -4.39 -10.81 2.33
C LYS A 74 -3.31 -11.57 1.55
N MET A 75 -2.58 -10.89 0.67
CA MET A 75 -1.42 -11.44 -0.03
C MET A 75 -0.40 -12.00 0.95
N LEU A 76 0.01 -11.21 1.93
CA LEU A 76 1.00 -11.60 2.94
C LEU A 76 0.51 -12.76 3.81
N ALA A 77 -0.78 -12.83 4.12
CA ALA A 77 -1.41 -13.94 4.82
C ALA A 77 -1.48 -15.21 3.96
N CYS A 78 -1.76 -15.09 2.65
CA CYS A 78 -1.73 -16.20 1.70
C CYS A 78 -0.32 -16.73 1.43
N VAL A 79 0.70 -15.86 1.52
CA VAL A 79 2.12 -16.24 1.33
C VAL A 79 2.72 -16.89 2.59
N SER A 80 2.04 -16.83 3.75
CA SER A 80 2.43 -17.60 4.95
C SER A 80 2.25 -19.13 4.78
N PRO A 81 3.05 -19.96 5.47
CA PRO A 81 3.95 -20.97 4.89
C PRO A 81 3.30 -22.32 4.51
N ARG A 82 2.13 -22.34 3.89
CA ARG A 82 1.52 -23.61 3.43
C ARG A 82 1.90 -24.05 2.02
N MET A 83 2.71 -23.27 1.30
CA MET A 83 3.07 -23.57 -0.09
C MET A 83 4.58 -23.65 -0.32
N VAL A 84 5.29 -24.33 0.60
CA VAL A 84 6.48 -25.12 0.30
C VAL A 84 6.29 -26.43 1.07
N ARG A 85 5.89 -27.47 0.36
CA ARG A 85 5.99 -28.86 0.79
C ARG A 85 6.68 -29.62 -0.33
#